data_AF-A0A9D6UJQ6-F1
#
_entry.id   AF-A0A9D6UJQ6-F1
#
_cell.length_a   1.000
_cell.length_b   1.000
_cell.length_c   1.000
_cell.angle_alpha   90.00
_cell.angle_beta   90.00
_cell.angle_gamma   90.00
#
_symmetry.space_group_name_H-M   'P 1'
#
loop_
_entity.id
_entity.type
_entity.pdbx_description
1 polymer ?
#
loop_
_entity_poly.entity_id
_entity_poly.type
_entity_poly.pdbx_seq_one_letter_code
_entity_poly.pdbx_strand_id
1 'polypeptide(L)'
;MNLARIDKNSSSYPETLNQYLCNHAPKTIFAIGNPDILQNKTLAFFSSVKCPGSIILKTYDLMKELIEKDTTIIKGVIQLYDSTKLPHLT
;
A
#
# COMPACT_ATOMS: atom_id res chain seq x y z
N MET A 1 11.37 -6.28 15.15
CA MET A 1 10.83 -5.94 13.81
C MET A 1 11.24 -7.07 12.87
N ASN A 2 10.29 -7.86 12.36
CA ASN A 2 10.61 -8.96 11.43
C ASN A 2 10.55 -8.43 9.99
N LEU A 3 11.67 -8.50 9.27
CA LEU A 3 11.78 -8.09 7.88
C LEU A 3 11.65 -9.34 7.00
N ALA A 4 10.55 -9.44 6.28
CA ALA A 4 10.35 -10.46 5.27
C ALA A 4 10.92 -9.99 3.92
N ARG A 5 11.59 -10.90 3.23
CA ARG A 5 12.06 -10.71 1.86
C ARG A 5 11.32 -11.68 0.95
N ILE A 6 10.72 -11.16 -0.11
CA ILE A 6 9.93 -11.93 -1.07
C ILE A 6 10.53 -11.72 -2.46
N ASP A 7 11.13 -12.75 -3.03
CA ASP A 7 11.70 -12.70 -4.37
C ASP A 7 10.67 -13.11 -5.44
N LYS A 8 10.77 -12.55 -6.65
CA LYS A 8 9.81 -12.74 -7.76
C LYS A 8 9.53 -14.20 -8.16
N ASN A 9 10.46 -15.11 -7.88
CA ASN A 9 10.32 -16.53 -8.18
C ASN A 9 9.72 -17.34 -7.01
N SER A 10 9.40 -16.70 -5.90
CA SER A 10 8.77 -17.33 -4.75
C SER A 10 7.26 -17.46 -4.95
N SER A 11 6.65 -18.52 -4.42
CA SER A 11 5.20 -18.69 -4.38
C SER A 11 4.49 -17.60 -3.55
N SER A 12 5.22 -16.94 -2.65
CA SER A 12 4.69 -15.82 -1.85
C SER A 12 4.73 -14.48 -2.59
N TYR A 13 5.23 -14.42 -3.83
CA TYR A 13 5.25 -13.19 -4.62
C TYR A 13 3.86 -12.93 -5.23
N PRO A 14 3.30 -11.71 -5.08
CA PRO A 14 1.96 -11.41 -5.60
C PRO A 14 1.93 -11.49 -7.13
N GLU A 15 1.20 -12.45 -7.69
CA GLU A 15 1.13 -12.67 -9.13
C GLU A 15 0.62 -11.44 -9.88
N THR A 16 -0.30 -10.70 -9.26
CA THR A 16 -0.87 -9.45 -9.79
C THR A 16 0.20 -8.41 -10.13
N LEU A 17 1.32 -8.34 -9.39
CA LEU A 17 2.41 -7.43 -9.72
C LEU A 17 3.09 -7.80 -11.04
N ASN A 18 3.27 -9.10 -11.31
CA ASN A 18 3.79 -9.55 -12.59
C ASN A 18 2.79 -9.30 -13.72
N GLN A 19 1.49 -9.50 -13.47
CA GLN A 19 0.43 -9.29 -14.46
C GLN A 19 0.30 -7.82 -14.87
N TYR A 20 0.37 -6.88 -13.92
CA TYR A 20 0.16 -5.45 -14.21
C TYR A 20 1.44 -4.67 -14.52
N LEU A 21 2.60 -5.06 -13.97
CA LEU A 21 3.87 -4.33 -14.17
C LEU A 21 4.83 -5.02 -15.15
N CYS A 22 4.60 -6.30 -15.48
CA CYS A 22 5.42 -7.09 -16.40
C CYS A 22 6.93 -6.98 -16.10
N ASN A 23 7.70 -6.41 -17.04
CA ASN A 23 9.15 -6.23 -16.92
C ASN A 23 9.56 -5.16 -15.90
N HIS A 24 8.62 -4.30 -15.50
CA HIS A 24 8.83 -3.27 -14.48
C HIS A 24 8.48 -3.76 -13.07
N ALA A 25 7.97 -5.00 -12.93
CA ALA A 25 7.70 -5.57 -11.62
C ALA A 25 9.01 -5.71 -10.81
N PRO A 26 9.04 -5.26 -9.54
CA PRO A 26 10.25 -5.32 -8.73
C PRO A 26 10.70 -6.78 -8.53
N LYS A 27 12.00 -7.03 -8.66
CA LYS A 27 12.56 -8.39 -8.49
C LYS A 27 12.41 -8.93 -7.06
N THR A 28 12.38 -8.02 -6.08
CA THR A 28 12.32 -8.35 -4.65
C THR A 28 11.45 -7.32 -3.94
N ILE A 29 10.62 -7.78 -3.01
CA ILE A 29 9.80 -6.96 -2.11
C ILE A 29 10.30 -7.17 -0.69
N PHE A 30 10.44 -6.08 0.06
CA PHE A 30 10.71 -6.12 1.48
C PHE A 30 9.44 -5.72 2.23
N ALA A 31 9.02 -6.53 3.19
CA ALA A 31 7.82 -6.33 3.97
C ALA A 31 8.14 -6.38 5.47
N ILE A 32 7.41 -5.61 6.25
CA ILE A 32 7.49 -5.64 7.71
C ILE A 32 6.10 -6.01 8.23
N GLY A 33 6.03 -7.03 9.08
CA GLY A 33 4.76 -7.60 9.55
C GLY A 33 4.43 -8.91 8.83
N ASN A 34 3.14 -9.16 8.56
CA ASN A 34 2.67 -10.39 7.92
C ASN A 34 2.61 -10.21 6.38
N PRO A 35 3.50 -10.83 5.59
CA PRO A 35 3.46 -10.75 4.13
C PRO A 35 2.31 -11.56 3.50
N ASP A 36 1.71 -12.50 4.23
CA ASP A 36 0.68 -13.40 3.69
C ASP A 36 -0.60 -12.66 3.30
N ILE A 37 -0.84 -11.46 3.86
CA ILE A 37 -1.97 -10.60 3.46
C ILE A 37 -1.91 -10.21 1.98
N LEU A 38 -0.74 -10.27 1.34
CA LEU A 38 -0.61 -9.97 -0.08
C LEU A 38 -1.17 -11.06 -1.00
N GLN A 39 -1.56 -12.21 -0.44
CA GLN A 39 -2.21 -13.31 -1.17
C GLN A 39 -3.73 -13.17 -1.25
N ASN A 40 -4.31 -12.29 -0.44
CA ASN A 40 -5.74 -12.03 -0.45
C ASN A 40 -6.15 -11.15 -1.63
N LYS A 41 -7.46 -11.02 -1.87
CA LYS A 41 -7.98 -10.01 -2.79
C LYS A 41 -7.55 -8.63 -2.29
N THR A 42 -6.88 -7.86 -3.14
CA THR A 42 -6.40 -6.52 -2.78
C THR A 42 -7.30 -5.43 -3.35
N LEU A 43 -7.48 -4.36 -2.57
CA LEU A 43 -8.08 -3.12 -3.04
C LEU A 43 -7.18 -1.95 -2.65
N ALA A 44 -6.75 -1.18 -3.65
CA ALA A 44 -5.99 0.03 -3.40
C ALA A 44 -6.94 1.21 -3.13
N PHE A 45 -6.67 1.98 -2.08
CA PHE A 45 -7.38 3.20 -1.76
C PHE A 45 -6.49 4.44 -1.90
N PHE A 46 -6.98 5.42 -2.65
CA PHE A 46 -6.34 6.70 -2.87
C PHE A 46 -7.31 7.83 -2.49
N SER A 47 -6.81 8.84 -1.79
CA SER A 47 -7.58 10.04 -1.44
C SER A 47 -6.77 11.30 -1.71
N SER A 48 -7.47 12.37 -2.07
CA SER A 48 -6.89 13.70 -2.08
C SER A 48 -6.51 14.12 -0.66
N VAL A 49 -5.42 14.88 -0.52
CA VAL A 49 -5.05 15.53 0.75
C VAL A 49 -6.15 16.49 1.22
N LYS A 50 -6.92 17.05 0.29
CA LYS A 50 -8.05 17.96 0.58
C LYS A 50 -9.38 17.23 0.77
N CYS A 51 -9.39 15.91 0.95
CA CYS A 51 -10.63 15.16 1.14
C CYS A 51 -11.37 15.62 2.42
N PRO A 52 -12.68 15.96 2.32
CA PRO A 52 -13.46 16.31 3.50
C PRO A 52 -13.50 15.18 4.53
N GLY A 53 -13.50 15.54 5.82
CA GLY A 53 -13.55 14.57 6.92
C GLY A 53 -14.75 13.61 6.84
N SER A 54 -15.91 14.08 6.36
CA SER A 54 -17.10 13.26 6.18
C SER A 54 -16.92 12.12 5.17
N ILE A 55 -16.11 12.33 4.13
CA ILE A 55 -15.79 11.30 3.14
C ILE A 55 -14.74 10.32 3.70
N ILE A 56 -13.78 10.81 4.48
CA ILE A 56 -12.76 9.98 5.14
C ILE A 56 -13.43 8.97 6.08
N LEU A 57 -14.39 9.40 6.90
CA LEU A 57 -15.11 8.53 7.83
C LEU A 57 -15.91 7.45 7.10
N LYS A 58 -16.73 7.82 6.11
CA LYS A 58 -17.48 6.84 5.31
C LYS A 58 -16.59 5.84 4.59
N THR A 59 -15.44 6.30 4.10
CA THR A 59 -14.45 5.42 3.48
C THR A 59 -13.88 4.44 4.50
N TYR A 60 -13.56 4.92 5.70
CA TYR A 60 -13.02 4.07 6.75
C TYR A 60 -14.01 2.97 7.16
N ASP A 61 -15.30 3.30 7.22
CA ASP A 61 -16.37 2.31 7.47
C ASP A 61 -16.40 1.25 6.35
N LEU A 62 -16.35 1.68 5.07
CA LEU A 62 -16.24 0.77 3.94
C LEU A 62 -14.98 -0.11 4.00
N MET A 63 -13.83 0.45 4.40
CA MET A 63 -12.60 -0.32 4.56
C MET A 63 -12.76 -1.43 5.61
N LYS A 64 -13.42 -1.13 6.73
CA LYS A 64 -13.68 -2.14 7.76
C LYS A 64 -14.54 -3.28 7.22
N GLU A 65 -15.64 -2.96 6.54
CA GLU A 65 -16.52 -3.98 5.94
C GLU A 65 -15.79 -4.85 4.91
N LEU A 66 -14.83 -4.28 4.17
CA LEU A 66 -14.01 -5.03 3.21
C LEU A 66 -12.97 -5.92 3.90
N ILE A 67 -12.34 -5.44 4.97
CA ILE A 67 -11.40 -6.23 5.77
C ILE A 67 -12.11 -7.42 6.42
N GLU A 68 -13.33 -7.24 6.93
CA GLU A 68 -14.17 -8.33 7.45
C GLU A 68 -14.52 -9.38 6.39
N LYS A 69 -14.39 -9.04 5.11
CA LYS A 69 -14.56 -9.95 3.96
C LYS A 69 -13.23 -10.42 3.39
N ASP A 70 -12.18 -10.45 4.21
CA ASP A 70 -10.82 -10.88 3.87
C ASP A 70 -10.18 -10.10 2.71
N THR A 71 -10.63 -8.88 2.43
CA THR A 71 -9.99 -8.01 1.43
C THR A 71 -8.86 -7.22 2.07
N THR A 72 -7.68 -7.30 1.47
CA THR A 72 -6.51 -6.50 1.90
C THR A 72 -6.58 -5.11 1.30
N ILE A 73 -6.69 -4.12 2.18
CA ILE A 73 -6.69 -2.71 1.79
C ILE A 73 -5.26 -2.19 1.72
N ILE A 74 -4.85 -1.71 0.54
CA ILE A 74 -3.55 -1.08 0.31
C ILE A 74 -3.76 0.44 0.24
N LYS A 75 -3.10 1.19 1.12
CA LYS A 75 -3.12 2.65 1.09
C LYS A 75 -1.71 3.18 0.88
N GLY A 76 -1.55 4.09 -0.09
CA GLY A 76 -0.29 4.82 -0.27
C GLY A 76 -0.08 5.85 0.84
N VAL A 77 1.17 5.97 1.32
CA VAL A 77 1.58 7.09 2.17
C VAL A 77 2.07 8.21 1.25
N ILE A 78 1.26 9.26 1.09
CA ILE A 78 1.70 10.47 0.41
C ILE A 78 2.38 11.35 1.46
N GLN A 79 3.69 11.44 1.42
CA GLN A 79 4.43 12.43 2.20
C GLN A 79 4.52 13.69 1.34
N LEU A 80 3.77 14.74 1.72
CA LEU A 80 3.97 16.06 1.13
C LEU A 80 5.31 16.58 1.65
N TYR A 81 6.32 16.59 0.78
CA TYR A 81 7.48 17.44 1.00
C TYR A 81 7.02 18.88 0.89
N ASP A 82 7.00 19.58 2.02
CA ASP A 82 6.76 21.01 2.07
C ASP A 82 8.00 21.74 1.55
N SER A 83 7.96 22.15 0.28
CA SER A 83 9.03 22.94 -0.35
C SER A 83 9.27 24.30 0.33
N THR A 84 8.40 24.73 1.24
CA THR A 84 8.55 25.97 2.02
C THR A 84 9.24 25.77 3.37
N LYS A 85 9.58 24.53 3.75
CA LYS A 85 10.35 24.19 4.96
C LYS A 85 11.83 23.88 4.70
N LEU A 86 12.47 24.67 3.83
CA LEU A 86 13.93 24.84 3.86
C LEU A 86 14.27 26.22 4.46
N PRO A 87 14.17 26.42 5.79
CA PRO A 87 14.88 27.51 6.42
C PRO A 87 16.34 27.08 6.55
N HIS A 88 17.20 27.74 5.79
CA HIS A 88 18.65 27.81 6.00
C HIS A 88 19.45 26.52 5.81
N LEU A 89 19.94 26.30 4.58
CA LEU A 89 21.29 25.79 4.37
C LEU A 89 21.88 26.43 3.09
N THR A 90 22.65 27.48 3.38
CA THR A 90 23.77 28.09 2.64
C THR A 90 23.48 28.73 1.28
#